data_AF-A0A2Z4HIF7-F1
#
_entry.id   AF-A0A2Z4HIF7-F1
#
_cell.length_a   1.000
_cell.length_b   1.000
_cell.length_c   1.000
_cell.angle_alpha   90.00
_cell.angle_beta   90.00
_cell.angle_gamma   90.00
#
_symmetry.space_group_name_H-M   'P 1'
#
loop_
_entity.id
_entity.type
_entity.pdbx_description
1 polymer ?
#
loop_
_entity_poly.entity_id
_entity_poly.type
_entity_poly.pdbx_seq_one_letter_code
_entity_poly.pdbx_strand_id
1 'polypeptide(L)'
;LGASWVEATMRTSGFDTTRRFFVDAVQICPLQRPLKWESVVTFSSPTAKSFAFPVVGGQTMELAVAQFWSSGIGSHEMTIVDFEIVFHGISINKEEIMLDGSDAPVRIDAEALLASERLSPVAILNKIRVPYRPIDARLSTLTENRDKLPSGKQILALTLTYKFNWMMQ
;
A
#
# COMPACT_ATOMS: atom_id res chain seq x y z
N LEU A 1 14.59 -14.46 1.73
CA LEU A 1 14.46 -12.98 1.83
C LEU A 1 14.89 -12.43 0.48
N GLY A 2 14.12 -11.54 -0.14
CA GLY A 2 14.46 -11.04 -1.48
C GLY A 2 13.28 -10.56 -2.31
N ALA A 3 12.05 -11.02 -2.02
CA ALA A 3 10.86 -10.51 -2.69
C ALA A 3 10.58 -9.06 -2.29
N SER A 4 10.33 -8.20 -3.27
CA SER A 4 9.92 -6.80 -3.10
C SER A 4 8.59 -6.48 -3.80
N TRP A 5 8.18 -7.27 -4.79
CA TRP A 5 6.83 -7.21 -5.37
C TRP A 5 6.37 -8.59 -5.85
N VAL A 6 5.08 -8.70 -6.08
CA VAL A 6 4.43 -9.86 -6.69
C VAL A 6 3.81 -9.44 -8.01
N GLU A 7 3.88 -10.33 -9.01
CA GLU A 7 3.00 -10.32 -10.17
C GLU A 7 2.00 -11.48 -10.04
N ALA A 8 0.72 -11.15 -9.87
CA ALA A 8 -0.37 -12.12 -9.73
C ALA A 8 -1.22 -12.12 -11.00
N THR A 9 -1.31 -13.27 -11.67
CA THR A 9 -2.15 -13.47 -12.84
C THR A 9 -3.35 -14.34 -12.48
N MET A 10 -4.55 -13.82 -12.71
CA MET A 10 -5.82 -14.49 -12.52
C MET A 10 -6.40 -14.86 -13.89
N ARG A 11 -6.65 -16.14 -14.14
CA ARG A 11 -7.26 -16.66 -15.37
C ARG A 11 -8.63 -17.21 -15.05
N THR A 12 -9.60 -16.89 -15.88
CA THR A 12 -11.00 -17.31 -15.69
C THR A 12 -11.49 -18.11 -16.87
N SER A 13 -12.29 -19.14 -16.62
CA SER A 13 -12.91 -19.98 -17.66
C SER A 13 -14.24 -20.58 -17.17
N GLY A 14 -14.97 -21.26 -18.08
CA GLY A 14 -16.21 -21.96 -17.73
C GLY A 14 -17.39 -21.05 -17.37
N PHE A 15 -17.51 -19.87 -17.97
CA PHE A 15 -18.67 -19.00 -17.72
C PHE A 15 -19.18 -18.32 -18.98
N ASP A 16 -20.48 -18.04 -18.98
CA ASP A 16 -21.26 -17.47 -20.08
C ASP A 16 -21.76 -16.05 -19.80
N THR A 17 -21.78 -15.62 -18.53
CA THR A 17 -22.15 -14.26 -18.12
C THR A 17 -21.04 -13.56 -17.34
N THR A 18 -21.01 -12.23 -17.38
CA THR A 18 -19.92 -11.45 -16.77
C THR A 18 -19.65 -11.82 -15.31
N ARG A 19 -18.38 -12.11 -15.00
CA ARG A 19 -17.90 -12.42 -13.66
C ARG A 19 -17.14 -11.26 -13.04
N ARG A 20 -17.46 -10.89 -11.80
CA ARG A 20 -16.78 -9.84 -11.04
C ARG A 20 -16.25 -10.45 -9.76
N PHE A 21 -15.00 -10.15 -9.45
CA PHE A 21 -14.31 -10.63 -8.25
C PHE A 21 -13.70 -9.47 -7.48
N PHE A 22 -13.63 -9.63 -6.16
CA PHE A 22 -12.80 -8.85 -5.26
C PHE A 22 -11.55 -9.67 -4.97
N VAL A 23 -10.39 -9.08 -5.19
CA VAL A 23 -9.07 -9.67 -4.91
C VAL A 23 -8.42 -8.82 -3.84
N ASP A 24 -8.01 -9.44 -2.74
CA ASP A 24 -7.39 -8.79 -1.59
C ASP A 24 -6.08 -9.48 -1.25
N ALA A 25 -5.02 -8.69 -1.07
CA ALA A 25 -3.73 -9.17 -0.61
C ALA A 25 -3.31 -8.43 0.66
N VAL A 26 -2.93 -9.17 1.70
CA VAL A 26 -2.57 -8.62 3.02
C VAL A 26 -1.26 -9.23 3.52
N GLN A 27 -0.38 -8.38 4.05
CA GLN A 27 0.75 -8.79 4.90
C GLN A 27 0.68 -8.09 6.25
N ILE A 28 0.84 -8.88 7.32
CA ILE A 28 0.93 -8.36 8.69
C ILE A 28 2.41 -8.24 9.04
N CYS A 29 2.86 -7.00 9.26
CA CYS A 29 4.23 -6.70 9.67
C CYS A 29 4.27 -6.26 11.15
N PRO A 30 5.29 -6.65 11.93
CA PRO A 30 5.41 -6.24 13.33
C PRO A 30 5.39 -4.72 13.49
N LEU A 31 4.58 -4.23 14.43
CA LEU A 31 4.48 -2.80 14.79
C LEU A 31 4.08 -1.87 13.63
N GLN A 32 3.50 -2.42 12.56
CA GLN A 32 3.05 -1.66 11.41
C GLN A 32 1.56 -1.93 11.15
N ARG A 33 0.90 -0.97 10.51
CA ARG A 33 -0.42 -1.21 9.93
C ARG A 33 -0.28 -2.32 8.86
N PRO A 34 -1.27 -3.23 8.71
CA PRO A 34 -1.24 -4.21 7.63
C PRO A 34 -1.01 -3.57 6.26
N LEU A 35 -0.08 -4.13 5.50
CA LEU A 35 0.13 -3.78 4.10
C LEU A 35 -0.98 -4.43 3.30
N LYS A 36 -1.76 -3.61 2.60
CA LYS A 36 -2.96 -4.05 1.89
C LYS A 36 -2.91 -3.61 0.43
N TRP A 37 -3.27 -4.51 -0.46
CA TRP A 37 -3.58 -4.23 -1.86
C TRP A 37 -4.90 -4.87 -2.21
N GLU A 38 -5.80 -4.14 -2.87
CA GLU A 38 -7.12 -4.64 -3.25
C GLU A 38 -7.48 -4.23 -4.67
N SER A 39 -8.27 -5.06 -5.35
CA SER A 39 -8.79 -4.76 -6.68
C SER A 39 -10.15 -5.41 -6.93
N VAL A 40 -11.02 -4.69 -7.63
CA VAL A 40 -12.27 -5.22 -8.16
C VAL A 40 -12.11 -5.46 -9.65
N VAL A 41 -12.23 -6.72 -10.06
CA VAL A 41 -11.91 -7.15 -11.42
C VAL A 41 -13.12 -7.77 -12.09
N THR A 42 -13.47 -7.27 -13.27
CA THR A 42 -14.59 -7.77 -14.07
C THR A 42 -14.09 -8.53 -15.31
N PHE A 43 -14.59 -9.73 -15.55
CA PHE A 43 -14.34 -10.58 -16.70
C PHE A 43 -15.63 -10.74 -17.50
N SER A 44 -15.70 -10.12 -18.68
CA SER A 44 -16.85 -10.26 -19.58
C SER A 44 -16.84 -11.58 -20.36
N SER A 45 -15.67 -12.20 -20.49
CA SER A 45 -15.43 -13.48 -21.14
C SER A 45 -14.18 -14.15 -20.52
N PRO A 46 -13.98 -15.47 -20.72
CA PRO A 46 -12.78 -16.17 -20.28
C PRO A 46 -11.50 -15.46 -20.74
N THR A 47 -10.72 -14.98 -19.79
CA THR A 47 -9.46 -14.27 -20.06
C THR A 47 -8.57 -14.25 -18.82
N ALA A 48 -7.34 -13.78 -19.01
CA ALA A 48 -6.36 -13.55 -17.97
C ALA A 48 -6.24 -12.05 -17.65
N LYS A 49 -6.04 -11.72 -16.36
CA LYS A 49 -5.68 -10.38 -15.89
C LYS A 49 -4.54 -10.48 -14.90
N SER A 50 -3.56 -9.60 -15.02
CA SER A 50 -2.38 -9.56 -14.17
C SER A 50 -2.33 -8.28 -13.37
N PHE A 51 -1.80 -8.38 -12.15
CA PHE A 51 -1.67 -7.29 -11.19
C PHE A 51 -0.29 -7.33 -10.56
N ALA A 52 0.31 -6.16 -10.36
CA ALA A 52 1.58 -6.04 -9.66
C ALA A 52 1.40 -5.20 -8.39
N PHE A 53 1.93 -5.69 -7.26
CA PHE A 53 1.85 -4.98 -5.99
C PHE A 53 3.05 -5.29 -5.08
N PRO A 54 3.45 -4.34 -4.21
CA PRO A 54 4.63 -4.50 -3.36
C PRO A 54 4.40 -5.57 -2.28
N VAL A 55 5.48 -6.25 -1.89
CA VAL A 55 5.49 -7.18 -0.77
C VAL A 55 6.76 -7.02 0.06
N VAL A 56 6.68 -7.41 1.33
CA VAL A 56 7.83 -7.51 2.24
C VAL A 56 8.31 -8.95 2.28
N GLY A 57 9.55 -9.17 1.84
CA GLY A 57 10.18 -10.48 1.90
C GLY A 57 10.29 -11.01 3.33
N GLY A 58 10.08 -12.32 3.50
CA GLY A 58 10.14 -12.98 4.80
C GLY A 58 8.86 -12.85 5.63
N GLN A 59 7.83 -12.18 5.12
CA GLN A 59 6.50 -12.12 5.73
C GLN A 59 5.49 -12.91 4.89
N THR A 60 4.57 -13.60 5.56
CA THR A 60 3.46 -14.30 4.90
C THR A 60 2.54 -13.29 4.23
N MET A 61 2.14 -13.61 2.99
CA MET A 61 1.11 -12.89 2.25
C MET A 61 -0.15 -13.75 2.21
N GLU A 62 -1.28 -13.18 2.63
CA GLU A 62 -2.61 -13.72 2.37
C GLU A 62 -3.11 -13.17 1.05
N LEU A 63 -3.68 -14.03 0.19
CA LEU A 63 -4.41 -13.65 -1.02
C LEU A 63 -5.82 -14.22 -0.92
N ALA A 64 -6.81 -13.35 -0.74
CA ALA A 64 -8.21 -13.69 -0.69
C ALA A 64 -8.90 -13.28 -2.00
N VAL A 65 -9.64 -14.22 -2.60
CA VAL A 65 -10.47 -13.93 -3.77
C VAL A 65 -11.91 -14.31 -3.49
N ALA A 66 -12.83 -13.39 -3.75
CA ALA A 66 -14.25 -13.62 -3.62
C ALA A 66 -15.00 -13.18 -4.87
N GLN A 67 -15.97 -13.97 -5.32
CA GLN A 67 -16.91 -13.54 -6.34
C GLN A 67 -17.86 -12.50 -5.74
N PHE A 68 -18.13 -11.44 -6.51
CA PHE A 68 -19.09 -10.40 -6.11
C PHE A 68 -20.51 -10.96 -6.12
N TRP A 69 -21.31 -10.66 -5.10
CA TRP A 69 -22.63 -11.30 -4.87
C TRP A 69 -23.61 -11.17 -6.04
N SER A 70 -23.58 -10.04 -6.77
CA SER A 70 -24.46 -9.80 -7.92
C SER A 70 -23.90 -10.32 -9.25
N SER A 71 -22.78 -11.03 -9.21
CA SER A 71 -22.11 -11.52 -10.39
C SER A 71 -22.62 -12.89 -10.82
N GLY A 72 -22.71 -13.12 -12.13
CA GLY A 72 -23.11 -14.42 -12.68
C GLY A 72 -24.60 -14.74 -12.59
N ILE A 73 -25.44 -13.73 -12.32
CA ILE A 73 -26.91 -13.89 -12.29
C ILE A 73 -27.38 -14.48 -13.63
N GLY A 74 -28.19 -15.53 -13.57
CA GLY A 74 -28.74 -16.22 -14.74
C GLY A 74 -27.78 -17.19 -15.43
N SER A 75 -26.58 -17.39 -14.88
CA SER A 75 -25.64 -18.41 -15.39
C SER A 75 -25.97 -19.78 -14.80
N HIS A 76 -25.85 -20.81 -15.63
CA HIS A 76 -25.87 -22.20 -15.20
C HIS A 76 -24.47 -22.84 -15.16
N GLU A 77 -23.45 -22.06 -15.50
CA GLU A 77 -22.06 -22.52 -15.66
C GLU A 77 -21.21 -22.18 -14.44
N MET A 78 -20.36 -23.13 -14.04
CA MET A 78 -19.43 -22.97 -12.94
C MET A 78 -18.16 -22.26 -13.40
N THR A 79 -17.89 -21.09 -12.82
CA THR A 79 -16.65 -20.36 -13.11
C THR A 79 -15.44 -21.02 -12.47
N ILE A 80 -14.44 -21.30 -13.29
CA ILE A 80 -13.13 -21.77 -12.86
C ILE A 80 -12.21 -20.55 -12.81
N VAL A 81 -11.44 -20.45 -11.72
CA VAL A 81 -10.45 -19.39 -11.53
C VAL A 81 -9.11 -20.02 -11.18
N ASP A 82 -8.13 -19.78 -12.05
CA ASP A 82 -6.74 -20.20 -11.84
C ASP A 82 -5.88 -18.98 -11.48
N PHE A 83 -4.89 -19.21 -10.62
CA PHE A 83 -3.94 -18.19 -10.19
C PHE A 83 -2.50 -18.61 -10.44
N GLU A 84 -1.71 -17.66 -10.89
CA GLU A 84 -0.25 -17.75 -10.98
C GLU A 84 0.33 -16.58 -10.21
N ILE A 85 1.20 -16.87 -9.24
CA ILE A 85 1.80 -15.87 -8.35
C ILE A 85 3.32 -15.95 -8.55
N VAL A 86 3.90 -14.89 -9.09
CA VAL A 86 5.34 -14.78 -9.31
C VAL A 86 5.91 -13.73 -8.36
N PHE A 87 6.87 -14.13 -7.54
CA PHE A 87 7.58 -13.24 -6.63
C PHE A 87 8.84 -12.71 -7.30
N HIS A 88 8.98 -11.39 -7.26
CA HIS A 88 10.09 -10.67 -7.84
C HIS A 88 10.78 -9.80 -6.80
N GLY A 89 12.05 -9.45 -7.07
CA GLY A 89 12.91 -8.96 -6.01
C GLY A 89 14.12 -8.19 -6.49
N ILE A 90 14.21 -6.90 -6.13
CA ILE A 90 15.47 -6.15 -6.14
C ILE A 90 15.62 -5.47 -4.77
N SER A 91 16.55 -5.96 -3.96
CA SER A 91 16.92 -5.34 -2.70
C SER A 91 17.99 -4.27 -2.91
N ILE A 92 17.93 -3.19 -2.15
CA ILE A 92 18.93 -2.12 -2.15
C ILE A 92 19.55 -1.98 -0.76
N ASN A 93 20.82 -1.59 -0.69
CA ASN A 93 21.52 -1.40 0.57
C ASN A 93 21.14 -0.11 1.33
N LYS A 94 20.39 0.79 0.70
CA LYS A 94 19.95 2.08 1.27
C LYS A 94 18.50 2.37 0.90
N GLU A 95 17.62 2.41 1.89
CA GLU A 95 16.19 2.73 1.69
C GLU A 95 15.95 4.24 1.56
N GLU A 96 16.74 5.05 2.26
CA GLU A 96 16.68 6.51 2.20
C GLU A 96 17.92 7.08 1.51
N ILE A 97 17.70 7.94 0.52
CA ILE A 97 18.74 8.63 -0.24
C ILE A 97 18.65 10.11 0.10
N MET A 98 19.69 10.63 0.74
CA MET A 98 19.85 12.06 0.99
C MET A 98 20.86 12.63 0.01
N LEU A 99 20.46 13.65 -0.74
CA LEU A 99 21.34 14.39 -1.63
C LEU A 99 21.67 15.72 -0.96
N ASP A 100 22.84 15.79 -0.31
CA ASP A 100 23.41 17.06 0.14
C ASP A 100 24.29 17.61 -0.99
N GLY A 101 24.09 18.89 -1.33
CA GLY A 101 24.85 19.55 -2.40
C GLY A 101 26.35 19.67 -2.14
N SER A 102 26.81 19.39 -0.91
CA SER A 102 28.21 19.40 -0.50
C SER A 102 28.83 18.01 -0.32
N ASP A 103 28.04 16.93 -0.39
CA ASP A 103 28.50 15.56 -0.15
C ASP A 103 29.00 14.85 -1.42
N ALA A 104 29.80 13.81 -1.20
CA ALA A 104 30.24 12.90 -2.26
C ALA A 104 29.06 12.11 -2.87
N PRO A 105 29.21 11.58 -4.11
CA PRO A 105 28.17 10.78 -4.75
C PRO A 105 27.69 9.61 -3.88
N VAL A 106 26.38 9.49 -3.72
CA VAL A 106 25.78 8.39 -2.95
C VAL A 106 25.75 7.12 -3.80
N ARG A 107 26.59 6.15 -3.43
CA ARG A 107 26.53 4.79 -4.00
C ARG A 107 25.33 4.02 -3.45
N ILE A 108 24.64 3.32 -4.34
CA ILE A 108 23.53 2.39 -4.08
C ILE A 108 23.90 1.06 -4.72
N ASP A 109 23.90 0.00 -3.92
CA ASP A 109 24.10 -1.37 -4.39
C ASP A 109 22.73 -2.06 -4.46
N ALA A 110 22.45 -2.69 -5.60
CA ALA A 110 21.19 -3.37 -5.87
C ALA A 110 21.44 -4.85 -6.17
N GLU A 111 20.64 -5.73 -5.57
CA GLU A 111 20.79 -7.18 -5.66
C GLU A 111 19.44 -7.84 -5.97
N ALA A 112 19.42 -8.75 -6.94
CA ALA A 112 18.24 -9.54 -7.28
C ALA A 112 18.46 -10.99 -6.82
N LEU A 113 18.00 -11.29 -5.60
CA LEU A 113 18.29 -12.58 -4.93
C LEU A 113 17.40 -13.73 -5.38
N LEU A 114 16.25 -13.44 -5.99
CA LEU A 114 15.26 -14.46 -6.39
C LEU A 114 15.50 -14.97 -7.81
N ALA A 115 15.68 -14.05 -8.74
CA ALA A 115 15.84 -14.32 -10.16
C ALA A 115 16.58 -13.15 -10.83
N SER A 116 16.99 -13.34 -12.08
CA SER A 116 17.53 -12.24 -12.89
C SER A 116 16.44 -11.21 -13.17
N GLU A 117 16.66 -9.96 -12.79
CA GLU A 117 15.71 -8.86 -12.97
C GLU A 117 16.31 -7.74 -13.83
N ARG A 118 15.44 -7.00 -14.54
CA ARG A 118 15.87 -5.82 -15.30
C ARG A 118 15.87 -4.59 -14.39
N LEU A 119 17.06 -4.05 -14.12
CA LEU A 119 17.22 -2.82 -13.35
C LEU A 119 17.11 -1.58 -14.25
N SER A 120 16.18 -0.66 -13.93
CA SER A 120 15.98 0.61 -14.64
C SER A 120 15.54 1.71 -13.65
N PRO A 121 16.46 2.25 -12.82
CA PRO A 121 16.13 3.17 -11.74
C PRO A 121 15.69 4.53 -12.29
N VAL A 122 14.75 5.17 -11.58
CA VAL A 122 14.25 6.51 -11.89
C VAL A 122 14.14 7.30 -10.59
N ALA A 123 14.68 8.52 -10.57
CA ALA A 123 14.57 9.45 -9.44
C ALA A 123 13.94 10.76 -9.92
N ILE A 124 12.90 11.24 -9.21
CA ILE A 124 12.15 12.45 -9.60
C ILE A 124 11.97 13.33 -8.36
N LEU A 125 12.40 14.59 -8.43
CA LEU A 125 12.17 15.62 -7.42
C LEU A 125 11.02 16.52 -7.87
N ASN A 126 9.78 16.20 -7.47
CA ASN A 126 8.58 16.93 -7.89
C ASN A 126 7.81 17.60 -6.74
N LYS A 127 8.32 17.52 -5.50
CA LYS A 127 7.67 18.08 -4.31
C LYS A 127 8.71 18.78 -3.44
N ILE A 128 8.31 19.92 -2.88
CA ILE A 128 9.07 20.61 -1.83
C ILE A 128 8.32 20.42 -0.52
N ARG A 129 9.03 19.98 0.52
CA ARG A 129 8.51 19.91 1.89
C ARG A 129 9.15 21.02 2.71
N VAL A 130 8.33 21.90 3.29
CA VAL A 130 8.79 22.98 4.19
C VAL A 130 8.30 22.66 5.59
N PRO A 131 9.20 22.49 6.59
CA PRO A 131 8.80 22.27 7.97
C PRO A 131 8.24 23.56 8.58
N TYR A 132 7.08 23.47 9.23
CA TYR A 132 6.46 24.58 9.96
C TYR A 132 6.56 24.34 11.47
N ARG A 133 6.98 25.37 12.20
CA ARG A 133 6.93 25.39 13.67
C ARG A 133 5.63 26.06 14.13
N PRO A 134 5.00 25.59 15.23
CA PRO A 134 3.82 26.26 15.76
C PRO A 134 4.20 27.66 16.24
N ILE A 135 3.35 28.64 15.96
CA ILE A 135 3.48 30.03 16.43
C ILE A 135 2.93 30.21 17.84
N ASP A 136 2.10 29.28 18.31
CA ASP A 136 1.50 29.27 19.64
C ASP A 136 1.19 27.83 20.06
N ALA A 137 1.26 27.54 21.36
CA ALA A 137 0.99 26.24 21.94
C ALA A 137 0.27 26.42 23.29
N ARG A 138 -0.98 25.97 23.38
CA ARG A 138 -1.82 26.16 24.57
C ARG A 138 -2.33 24.84 25.11
N LEU A 139 -2.09 24.58 26.39
CA LEU A 139 -2.66 23.45 27.12
C LEU A 139 -3.93 23.92 27.83
N SER A 140 -5.05 23.23 27.62
CA SER A 140 -6.33 23.55 28.26
C SER A 140 -7.11 22.30 28.66
N THR A 141 -7.92 22.41 29.72
CA THR A 141 -8.93 21.41 30.07
C THR A 141 -10.06 21.43 29.06
N LEU A 142 -10.48 20.26 28.56
CA LEU A 142 -11.67 20.14 27.71
C LEU A 142 -12.97 20.23 28.52
N THR A 143 -14.13 20.20 27.86
CA THR A 143 -15.43 20.39 28.52
C THR A 143 -15.81 19.22 29.42
N GLU A 144 -16.26 19.52 30.65
CA GLU A 144 -16.52 18.50 31.66
C GLU A 144 -17.68 17.53 31.30
N ASN A 145 -18.68 18.02 30.56
CA ASN A 145 -19.89 17.24 30.25
C ASN A 145 -19.64 16.08 29.28
N ARG A 146 -18.58 16.14 28.47
CA ARG A 146 -18.26 15.13 27.44
C ARG A 146 -16.86 14.54 27.64
N ASP A 147 -15.88 15.37 27.99
CA ASP A 147 -14.47 15.02 27.88
C ASP A 147 -13.89 14.57 29.23
N LYS A 148 -14.60 13.63 29.86
CA LYS A 148 -14.24 13.04 31.14
C LYS A 148 -14.24 11.53 31.02
N LEU A 149 -13.14 10.90 31.42
CA LEU A 149 -13.05 9.44 31.42
C LEU A 149 -14.00 8.85 32.49
N PRO A 150 -14.45 7.59 32.34
CA PRO A 150 -15.28 6.93 33.36
C PRO A 150 -14.67 6.91 34.77
N SER A 151 -13.35 7.01 34.89
CA SER A 151 -12.61 7.15 36.16
C SER A 151 -12.71 8.54 36.81
N GLY A 152 -13.39 9.49 36.17
CA GLY A 152 -13.50 10.88 36.60
C GLY A 152 -12.34 11.78 36.19
N LYS A 153 -11.31 11.25 35.51
CA LYS A 153 -10.17 12.04 35.02
C LYS A 153 -10.60 12.96 33.86
N GLN A 154 -10.30 14.26 33.99
CA GLN A 154 -10.55 15.27 32.96
C GLN A 154 -9.57 15.11 31.79
N ILE A 155 -10.07 15.18 30.56
CA ILE A 155 -9.21 15.16 29.37
C ILE A 155 -8.66 16.58 29.13
N LEU A 156 -7.36 16.65 28.82
CA LEU A 156 -6.65 17.87 28.45
C LEU A 156 -6.37 17.89 26.95
N ALA A 157 -6.29 19.08 26.36
CA ALA A 157 -5.91 19.29 24.97
C ALA A 157 -4.70 20.24 24.86
N LEU A 158 -3.76 19.87 23.98
CA LEU A 158 -2.69 20.75 23.52
C LEU A 158 -3.05 21.27 22.13
N THR A 159 -3.38 22.56 22.06
CA THR A 159 -3.68 23.25 20.80
C THR A 159 -2.41 23.88 20.25
N LEU A 160 -1.97 23.44 19.07
CA LEU A 160 -0.84 24.01 18.33
C LEU A 160 -1.35 24.88 17.18
N THR A 161 -1.01 26.16 17.19
CA THR A 161 -1.40 27.11 16.14
C THR A 161 -0.27 27.25 15.13
N TYR A 162 -0.57 27.09 13.84
CA TYR A 162 0.40 27.25 12.75
C TYR A 162 -0.03 28.38 11.82
N LYS A 163 0.93 29.11 11.27
CA LYS A 163 0.70 30.11 10.23
C LYS A 163 1.32 29.63 8.93
N PHE A 164 0.48 29.36 7.94
CA PHE A 164 0.91 28.97 6.60
C PHE A 164 0.99 30.23 5.72
N ASN A 165 2.13 30.42 5.06
CA ASN A 165 2.27 31.40 4.00
C ASN A 165 2.25 30.64 2.69
N TRP A 166 1.16 30.75 1.94
CA TRP A 166 1.09 30.22 0.59
C TRP A 166 1.91 31.14 -0.32
N MET A 167 3.18 30.79 -0.56
CA MET A 167 3.83 31.29 -1.76
C MET A 167 3.20 30.56 -2.93
N MET A 168 2.49 31.31 -3.79
CA MET A 168 2.11 30.81 -5.11
C MET A 168 3.40 30.46 -5.85
N GLN A 169 3.51 29.20 -6.27
CA GLN A 169 4.48 28.77 -7.28
C GLN A 169 3.80 28.85 -8.65
#